data_AF-S2FEB9-F1
#
_entry.id   AF-S2FEB9-F1
#
_cell.length_a   1.000
_cell.length_b   1.000
_cell.length_c   1.000
_cell.angle_alpha   90.00
_cell.angle_beta   90.00
_cell.angle_gamma   90.00
#
_symmetry.space_group_name_H-M   'P 1'
#
loop_
_entity.id
_entity.type
_entity.pdbx_description
1 polymer ?
#
loop_
_entity_poly.entity_id
_entity_poly.type
_entity_poly.pdbx_seq_one_letter_code
_entity_poly.pdbx_strand_id
1 'polypeptide(L)'
;MCSATFYAVVPHVRICAGAAGNCRPYRDPTKRRGKRKPLPAYLPRIEVIHELPDHELSCACGCRKHSIGEEISEQLEIVPMQIRVIKHVRKVYACRGCETALVTAEKPVQLIEKSMASSSVLAMLLTTKYVDGL
;
A
#
# COMPACT_ATOMS: atom_id res chain seq x y z
N MET A 1 32.77 -50.88 1.95
CA MET A 1 33.43 -50.86 0.62
C MET A 1 32.32 -50.62 -0.40
N CYS A 2 32.19 -49.55 -1.18
CA CYS A 2 32.95 -48.34 -1.50
C CYS A 2 31.87 -47.28 -1.91
N SER A 3 31.70 -46.17 -1.20
CA SER A 3 32.24 -44.83 -1.56
C SER A 3 32.14 -44.45 -3.05
N ALA A 4 31.27 -43.49 -3.38
CA ALA A 4 31.55 -42.45 -4.37
C ALA A 4 30.49 -41.33 -4.28
N THR A 5 30.83 -40.29 -3.56
CA THR A 5 30.36 -38.92 -3.77
C THR A 5 30.70 -38.47 -5.19
N PHE A 6 29.75 -37.88 -5.91
CA PHE A 6 30.08 -36.99 -7.03
C PHE A 6 29.16 -35.77 -6.96
N TYR A 7 29.72 -34.70 -6.40
CA TYR A 7 29.27 -33.34 -6.67
C TYR A 7 29.67 -32.96 -8.10
N ALA A 8 28.82 -32.09 -8.69
CA ALA A 8 29.20 -30.91 -9.46
C ALA A 8 28.79 -30.85 -10.96
N VAL A 9 28.44 -29.60 -11.30
CA VAL A 9 28.58 -28.92 -12.60
C VAL A 9 27.44 -29.06 -13.64
N VAL A 10 26.50 -28.11 -13.57
CA VAL A 10 26.13 -27.14 -14.64
C VAL A 10 26.06 -27.65 -16.10
N PRO A 11 24.95 -27.32 -16.80
CA PRO A 11 25.06 -26.60 -18.06
C PRO A 11 24.17 -25.33 -18.00
N HIS A 12 24.71 -24.14 -17.70
CA HIS A 12 25.25 -23.24 -18.73
C HIS A 12 25.32 -23.92 -20.09
N VAL A 13 24.32 -23.62 -20.92
CA VAL A 13 24.46 -23.11 -22.29
C VAL A 13 23.02 -23.03 -22.81
N ARG A 14 22.41 -21.84 -22.73
CA ARG A 14 21.34 -21.52 -23.67
C ARG A 14 22.01 -20.88 -24.87
N ILE A 15 22.00 -21.68 -25.93
CA ILE A 15 22.46 -21.40 -27.28
C ILE A 15 22.05 -19.99 -27.69
N CYS A 16 23.05 -19.15 -27.96
CA CYS A 16 22.87 -17.95 -28.77
C CYS A 16 22.84 -18.41 -30.23
N ALA A 17 21.68 -18.28 -30.88
CA ALA A 17 21.58 -18.35 -32.34
C ALA A 17 21.19 -16.96 -32.86
N GLY A 18 22.09 -16.33 -33.63
CA GLY A 18 21.71 -15.39 -34.69
C GLY A 18 21.55 -13.91 -34.33
N ALA A 19 22.58 -13.15 -34.70
CA ALA A 19 22.64 -11.78 -35.24
C ALA A 19 21.56 -10.70 -34.93
N ALA A 20 22.09 -9.54 -34.53
CA ALA A 20 21.57 -8.17 -34.65
C ALA A 20 20.37 -7.75 -33.76
N GLY A 21 20.65 -6.83 -32.82
CA GLY A 21 19.64 -5.98 -32.20
C GLY A 21 19.51 -6.08 -30.68
N ASN A 22 20.31 -5.28 -29.97
CA ASN A 22 20.12 -4.83 -28.57
C ASN A 22 19.47 -5.84 -27.59
N CYS A 23 20.29 -6.69 -26.95
CA CYS A 23 19.88 -7.53 -25.83
C CYS A 23 19.52 -6.68 -24.60
N ARG A 24 18.29 -6.18 -24.56
CA ARG A 24 17.72 -5.62 -23.32
C ARG A 24 17.56 -6.78 -22.33
N PRO A 25 18.06 -6.66 -21.08
CA PRO A 25 17.86 -7.71 -20.09
C PRO A 25 16.36 -7.94 -19.89
N TYR A 26 15.91 -9.18 -20.12
CA TYR A 26 14.54 -9.61 -19.86
C TYR A 26 14.28 -9.46 -18.36
N ARG A 27 13.56 -8.40 -17.98
CA ARG A 27 13.10 -8.19 -16.60
C ARG A 27 12.06 -9.26 -16.32
N ASP A 28 12.46 -10.26 -15.53
CA ASP A 28 11.54 -11.25 -14.98
C ASP A 28 10.40 -10.52 -14.24
N PRO A 29 9.14 -10.60 -14.72
CA PRO A 29 8.01 -9.88 -14.15
C PRO A 29 7.65 -10.37 -12.74
N THR A 30 8.29 -11.45 -12.25
CA THR A 30 7.97 -12.07 -10.97
C THR A 30 8.77 -11.54 -9.77
N LYS A 31 9.73 -10.64 -9.96
CA LYS A 31 10.36 -9.94 -8.83
C LYS A 31 9.33 -9.04 -8.15
N ARG A 32 8.61 -9.60 -7.18
CA ARG A 32 7.72 -8.87 -6.27
C ARG A 32 8.52 -7.71 -5.71
N ARG A 33 8.11 -6.48 -6.02
CA ARG A 33 8.68 -5.26 -5.43
C ARG A 33 8.63 -5.45 -3.92
N GLY A 34 9.77 -5.25 -3.25
CA GLY A 34 9.87 -5.42 -1.80
C GLY A 34 8.78 -4.64 -1.07
N LYS A 35 8.36 -5.13 0.11
CA LYS A 35 7.43 -4.40 0.98
C LYS A 35 8.02 -3.03 1.30
N ARG A 36 7.19 -1.98 1.23
CA ARG A 36 7.64 -0.63 1.62
C ARG A 36 7.98 -0.63 3.10
N LYS A 37 9.04 0.08 3.46
CA LYS A 37 9.38 0.32 4.87
C LYS A 37 8.27 1.18 5.49
N PRO A 38 7.84 0.90 6.73
CA PRO A 38 6.87 1.73 7.42
C PRO A 38 7.43 3.14 7.66
N LEU A 39 6.54 4.10 7.92
CA LEU A 39 6.95 5.46 8.27
C LEU A 39 7.68 5.46 9.62
N PRO A 40 8.63 6.39 9.82
CA PRO A 40 9.36 6.49 11.08
C PRO A 40 8.41 6.73 12.26
N ALA A 41 8.67 6.06 13.38
CA ALA A 41 7.81 6.15 14.57
C ALA A 41 7.94 7.48 15.33
N TYR A 42 9.03 8.22 15.13
CA TYR A 42 9.26 9.51 15.80
C TYR A 42 8.44 10.67 15.21
N LEU A 43 7.84 10.49 14.03
CA LEU A 43 7.02 11.53 13.41
C LEU A 43 5.67 11.65 14.13
N PRO A 44 5.15 12.87 14.34
CA PRO A 44 3.84 13.07 14.97
C PRO A 44 2.74 12.44 14.11
N ARG A 45 1.85 11.67 14.75
CA ARG A 45 0.73 10.97 14.11
C ARG A 45 -0.58 11.67 14.44
N ILE A 46 -1.36 12.00 13.41
CA ILE A 46 -2.72 12.53 13.53
C ILE A 46 -3.68 11.44 13.05
N GLU A 47 -4.61 11.05 13.91
CA GLU A 47 -5.61 10.04 13.58
C GLU A 47 -6.87 10.69 13.00
N VAL A 48 -7.31 10.18 11.84
CA VAL A 48 -8.56 10.59 11.20
C VAL A 48 -9.43 9.36 11.09
N ILE A 49 -10.51 9.33 11.86
CA ILE A 49 -11.44 8.21 11.94
C ILE A 49 -12.55 8.43 10.90
N HIS A 50 -12.74 7.45 10.04
CA HIS A 50 -13.81 7.40 9.06
C HIS A 50 -14.87 6.41 9.55
N GLU A 51 -16.06 6.94 9.85
CA GLU A 51 -17.22 6.18 10.31
C GLU A 51 -18.28 6.06 9.22
N LEU A 52 -19.12 5.03 9.32
CA LEU A 52 -20.30 4.93 8.47
C LEU A 52 -21.33 5.97 8.89
N PRO A 53 -22.05 6.58 7.94
CA PRO A 53 -23.14 7.48 8.29
C PRO A 53 -24.30 6.71 8.94
N ASP A 54 -25.07 7.39 9.78
CA ASP A 54 -26.09 6.75 10.64
C ASP A 54 -27.14 5.94 9.88
N HIS A 55 -27.48 6.35 8.65
CA HIS A 55 -28.45 5.65 7.81
C HIS A 55 -27.95 4.29 7.30
N GLU A 56 -26.63 4.10 7.20
CA GLU A 56 -26.05 2.80 6.81
C GLU A 56 -25.74 1.90 8.01
N LEU A 57 -25.80 2.44 9.24
CA LEU A 57 -25.61 1.67 10.47
C LEU A 57 -26.80 0.76 10.78
N SER A 58 -27.99 1.04 10.24
CA SER A 58 -29.13 0.13 10.31
C SER A 58 -29.01 -1.01 9.29
N CYS A 59 -29.07 -2.25 9.77
CA CYS A 59 -29.14 -3.41 8.89
C CYS A 59 -30.58 -3.67 8.44
N ALA A 60 -30.76 -4.34 7.29
CA ALA A 60 -32.08 -4.72 6.77
C ALA A 60 -32.88 -5.61 7.73
N CYS A 61 -32.20 -6.33 8.64
CA CYS A 61 -32.85 -7.14 9.67
C CYS A 61 -33.27 -6.36 10.93
N GLY A 62 -33.16 -5.03 10.93
CA GLY A 62 -33.58 -4.16 12.05
C GLY A 62 -32.56 -4.01 13.18
N CYS A 63 -31.47 -4.79 13.16
CA CYS A 63 -30.36 -4.67 14.10
C CYS A 63 -29.39 -3.54 13.71
N ARG A 64 -28.75 -2.92 14.70
CA ARG A 64 -27.67 -1.95 14.49
C ARG A 64 -26.35 -2.68 14.20
N LYS A 65 -25.62 -2.27 13.17
CA LYS A 65 -24.29 -2.79 12.86
C LYS A 65 -23.30 -2.36 13.94
N HIS A 66 -22.38 -3.24 14.29
CA HIS A 66 -21.33 -2.98 15.27
C HIS A 66 -19.96 -2.97 14.59
N SER A 67 -19.04 -2.13 15.07
CA SER A 67 -17.65 -2.11 14.61
C SER A 67 -16.94 -3.40 15.05
N ILE A 68 -16.45 -4.19 14.10
CA ILE A 68 -15.73 -5.44 14.34
C ILE A 68 -14.23 -5.27 14.18
N GLY A 69 -13.82 -4.43 13.23
CA GLY A 69 -12.41 -4.24 12.91
C GLY A 69 -12.12 -2.83 12.41
N GLU A 70 -10.84 -2.55 12.25
CA GLU A 70 -10.34 -1.27 11.76
C GLU A 70 -9.30 -1.52 10.68
N GLU A 71 -9.46 -0.84 9.55
CA GLU A 71 -8.47 -0.80 8.49
C GLU A 71 -7.67 0.49 8.58
N ILE A 72 -6.37 0.35 8.87
CA ILE A 72 -5.46 1.49 9.06
C ILE A 72 -4.69 1.75 7.76
N SER A 73 -4.60 3.01 7.36
CA SER A 73 -3.76 3.46 6.25
C SER A 73 -2.97 4.70 6.65
N GLU A 74 -1.65 4.67 6.45
CA GLU A 74 -0.76 5.77 6.82
C GLU A 74 -0.36 6.60 5.60
N GLN A 75 -0.36 7.91 5.76
CA GLN A 75 0.11 8.87 4.76
C GLN A 75 1.03 9.90 5.40
N LEU A 76 2.10 10.28 4.70
CA LEU A 76 2.99 11.35 5.07
C LEU A 76 2.40 12.69 4.57
N GLU A 77 2.33 13.67 5.45
CA GLU A 77 1.87 15.02 5.18
C GLU A 77 2.95 16.02 5.56
N ILE A 78 3.12 17.04 4.72
CA ILE A 78 4.05 18.13 4.97
C ILE A 78 3.25 19.41 5.17
N VAL A 79 3.25 19.88 6.40
CA VAL A 79 2.92 21.27 6.71
C VAL A 79 4.24 22.04 6.59
N PRO A 80 4.27 23.27 6.04
CA PRO A 80 5.51 23.99 5.75
C PRO A 80 6.57 24.04 6.88
N MET A 81 6.16 23.87 8.14
CA MET A 81 7.06 23.81 9.30
C MET A 81 7.21 22.42 9.93
N GLN A 82 6.37 21.44 9.59
CA GLN A 82 6.30 20.15 10.28
C GLN A 82 5.94 19.00 9.32
N ILE A 83 6.70 17.91 9.43
CA ILE A 83 6.37 16.64 8.77
C ILE A 83 5.57 15.79 9.76
N ARG A 84 4.42 15.31 9.32
CA ARG A 84 3.53 14.50 10.15
C ARG A 84 2.96 13.33 9.37
N VAL A 85 2.41 12.37 10.09
CA VAL A 85 1.77 11.19 9.52
C VAL A 85 0.27 11.26 9.79
N ILE A 86 -0.53 11.29 8.74
CA ILE A 86 -1.97 11.10 8.85
C ILE A 86 -2.25 9.59 8.87
N LYS A 87 -2.86 9.11 9.95
CA LYS A 87 -3.33 7.73 10.10
C LYS A 87 -4.84 7.72 9.85
N HIS A 88 -5.25 7.24 8.69
CA HIS A 88 -6.66 7.02 8.38
C HIS A 88 -7.11 5.70 8.98
N VAL A 89 -8.06 5.76 9.91
CA VAL A 89 -8.67 4.61 10.56
C VAL A 89 -10.07 4.44 9.98
N ARG A 90 -10.29 3.40 9.19
CA ARG A 90 -11.60 3.08 8.62
C ARG A 90 -12.24 1.98 9.42
N LYS A 91 -13.39 2.26 10.02
CA LYS A 91 -14.12 1.25 10.79
C LYS A 91 -14.82 0.27 9.86
N VAL A 92 -14.70 -1.01 10.19
CA VAL A 92 -15.38 -2.12 9.53
C VAL A 92 -16.54 -2.56 10.42
N TYR A 93 -17.73 -2.56 9.85
CA TYR A 93 -18.97 -2.87 10.55
C TYR A 93 -19.55 -4.20 10.09
N ALA A 94 -20.16 -4.94 11.00
CA ALA A 94 -21.01 -6.07 10.66
C ALA A 94 -22.19 -6.23 11.61
N CYS A 95 -23.20 -6.96 11.15
CA CYS A 95 -24.38 -7.30 11.94
C CYS A 95 -24.20 -8.67 12.58
N ARG A 96 -24.45 -8.79 13.90
CA ARG A 96 -24.33 -10.07 14.64
C ARG A 96 -25.45 -11.06 14.33
N GLY A 97 -26.65 -10.57 14.02
CA GLY A 97 -27.83 -11.44 13.87
C GLY A 97 -28.00 -12.05 12.48
N CYS A 98 -27.33 -11.48 11.48
CA CYS A 98 -27.70 -11.69 10.07
C CYS A 98 -26.50 -12.11 9.21
N GLU A 99 -25.33 -12.32 9.84
CA GLU A 99 -24.03 -12.65 9.22
C GLU A 99 -23.78 -11.92 7.89
N THR A 100 -24.25 -10.67 7.82
CA THR A 100 -24.31 -9.92 6.56
C THR A 100 -22.91 -9.45 6.19
N ALA A 101 -22.67 -9.31 4.88
CA ALA A 101 -21.40 -8.86 4.34
C ALA A 101 -20.85 -7.62 5.08
N LEU A 102 -19.56 -7.68 5.39
CA LEU A 102 -18.79 -6.64 6.06
C LEU A 102 -18.91 -5.33 5.28
N VAL A 103 -19.28 -4.25 5.96
CA VAL A 103 -19.32 -2.91 5.35
C VAL A 103 -18.21 -2.08 5.95
N THR A 104 -17.29 -1.63 5.11
CA THR A 104 -16.16 -0.79 5.51
C THR A 104 -16.46 0.65 5.15
N ALA A 105 -16.07 1.59 6.04
CA ALA A 105 -16.16 3.01 5.75
C ALA A 105 -15.41 3.39 4.47
N GLU A 106 -15.96 4.37 3.76
CA GLU A 106 -15.41 4.82 2.49
C GLU A 106 -13.95 5.25 2.62
N LYS A 107 -13.18 4.96 1.58
CA LYS A 107 -11.78 5.33 1.53
C LYS A 107 -11.68 6.82 1.17
N PRO A 108 -10.85 7.62 1.86
CA PRO A 108 -10.59 9.00 1.43
C PRO A 108 -10.02 9.01 0.02
N VAL A 109 -10.48 9.96 -0.78
CA VAL A 109 -10.02 10.14 -2.17
C VAL A 109 -8.52 10.49 -2.15
N GLN A 110 -7.72 9.70 -2.86
CA GLN A 110 -6.28 9.88 -2.96
C GLN A 110 -5.89 10.15 -4.41
N LEU A 111 -5.02 11.13 -4.64
CA LEU A 111 -4.50 11.45 -5.97
C LEU A 111 -3.75 10.26 -6.61
N ILE A 112 -2.98 9.52 -5.81
CA ILE A 112 -2.30 8.30 -6.24
C ILE A 112 -2.73 7.17 -5.31
N GLU A 113 -3.39 6.16 -5.87
CA GLU A 113 -3.85 5.01 -5.11
C GLU A 113 -2.68 4.24 -4.47
N LYS A 114 -2.87 3.81 -3.22
CA LYS A 114 -1.92 3.00 -2.45
C LYS A 114 -0.57 3.70 -2.22
N SER A 115 -0.46 5.00 -2.46
CA SER A 115 0.74 5.78 -2.14
C SER A 115 0.75 6.19 -0.67
N MET A 116 1.95 6.34 -0.11
CA MET A 116 2.14 6.89 1.24
C MET A 116 2.28 8.42 1.20
N ALA A 117 2.33 9.04 0.03
CA ALA A 117 2.42 10.48 -0.12
C ALA A 117 1.00 11.07 -0.08
N SER A 118 0.75 12.02 0.82
CA SER A 118 -0.46 12.83 0.76
C SER A 118 -0.40 13.84 -0.39
N SER A 119 -1.52 14.51 -0.65
CA SER A 119 -1.59 15.62 -1.62
C SER A 119 -0.61 16.74 -1.32
N SER A 120 -0.34 17.04 -0.06
CA SER A 120 0.59 18.12 0.32
C SER A 120 2.04 17.76 -0.05
N VAL A 121 2.44 16.50 0.13
CA VAL A 121 3.78 16.03 -0.28
C VAL A 121 3.95 16.17 -1.78
N LEU A 122 2.93 15.80 -2.56
CA LEU A 122 2.97 15.93 -4.02
C LEU A 122 3.02 17.40 -4.43
N ALA A 123 2.24 18.27 -3.81
CA ALA A 123 2.26 19.71 -4.07
C ALA A 123 3.64 20.33 -3.79
N MET A 124 4.27 19.96 -2.67
CA MET A 124 5.61 20.43 -2.32
C MET A 124 6.67 19.92 -3.32
N LEU A 125 6.58 18.65 -3.74
CA LEU A 125 7.49 18.11 -4.75
C LEU A 125 7.36 18.83 -6.10
N LEU A 126 6.13 19.16 -6.51
CA LEU A 126 5.91 19.92 -7.74
C LEU A 126 6.46 21.34 -7.62
N THR A 127 6.22 22.01 -6.49
CA THR A 127 6.72 23.38 -6.24
C THR A 127 8.24 23.42 -6.26
N THR A 128 8.89 22.53 -5.50
CA THR A 128 10.36 22.46 -5.44
C THR A 128 10.99 22.08 -6.79
N LYS A 129 10.31 21.25 -7.59
CA LYS A 129 10.83 20.82 -8.89
C LYS A 129 10.68 21.89 -9.98
N TYR A 130 9.57 22.62 -10.00
CA TYR A 130 9.20 23.49 -11.12
C TYR A 130 9.21 24.98 -10.80
N VAL A 131 9.02 25.38 -9.55
CA VAL A 131 9.01 26.80 -9.15
C VAL A 131 10.38 27.20 -8.63
N ASP A 132 10.91 26.48 -7.63
CA ASP A 132 12.17 26.83 -6.97
C ASP A 132 13.42 26.45 -7.80
N GLY A 133 13.24 25.59 -8.81
CA GLY A 133 14.30 25.06 -9.67
C GLY A 133 14.45 25.77 -11.02
N LEU A 134 13.70 26.83 -11.27
CA LEU A 134 13.84 27.75 -12.41
C LEU A 134 14.65 28.98 -12.00
#